data_AF-A0A6P7F3V2-F1
#
_entry.id   AF-A0A6P7F3V2-F1
#
_cell.length_a   1.000
_cell.length_b   1.000
_cell.length_c   1.000
_cell.angle_alpha   90.00
_cell.angle_beta   90.00
_cell.angle_gamma   90.00
#
_symmetry.space_group_name_H-M   'P 1'
#
loop_
_entity.id
_entity.type
_entity.pdbx_description
1 polymer ?
#
loop_
_entity_poly.entity_id
_entity_poly.type
_entity_poly.pdbx_seq_one_letter_code
_entity_poly.pdbx_strand_id
1 'polypeptide(L)'
;MLIYLCPADKKYSCPWEGRSEEILHHFEENHEDLLHFHNNFDIDLHEPSENHLLFVEEEIYLAQTVLEERRRLEVRLRFLGPAQIAKAINYNILVRVNYELCHPKYIAVKPDGTIVVNIEQIEKDLGEVNFLDCTFIINKNLLEDIIEVVPLNQQVEEENTNEDEFDNIFEEVETMENTLPYMPNRKYSYNEYHPKKGVSLSRAQTITLSDLKNRTFKRAKSTLSLGAISEIDGDTYTTCPQCGNSIRPPIFLCDCGYRNSSLEENFGRFLLHCKYKKYGCPQKLLSTELKDHEINCTFCDYQCPIEGCAFEGQFKHICKHFKLIHGTKKILESFIVTFHTIPEAFLVNEEKGVFYTYVKYFDDRVTWEAKFCGPKEKGFFCELKFKERKLKHPVLLNRNESVYSITMTLQELKKDKLKAKNAILTITC
;
A
#
# COMPACT_ATOMS: atom_id res chain seq x y z
N MET A 1 -8.90 -32.61 -8.75
CA MET A 1 -9.35 -31.21 -8.86
C MET A 1 -10.32 -30.97 -7.71
N LEU A 2 -9.96 -30.10 -6.77
CA LEU A 2 -10.79 -29.81 -5.60
C LEU A 2 -11.79 -28.72 -5.97
N ILE A 3 -13.07 -28.94 -5.66
CA ILE A 3 -14.12 -27.93 -5.79
C ILE A 3 -14.36 -27.37 -4.39
N TYR A 4 -14.33 -26.05 -4.28
CA TYR A 4 -14.60 -25.30 -3.07
C TYR A 4 -16.03 -24.79 -3.11
N LEU A 5 -16.71 -24.87 -1.98
CA LEU A 5 -17.93 -24.11 -1.73
C LEU A 5 -17.54 -22.71 -1.27
N CYS A 6 -18.41 -21.72 -1.49
CA CYS A 6 -18.18 -20.37 -0.99
C CYS A 6 -17.95 -20.40 0.53
N PRO A 7 -16.80 -19.93 1.04
CA PRO A 7 -16.53 -19.91 2.47
C PRO A 7 -17.22 -18.76 3.21
N ALA A 8 -17.98 -17.88 2.53
CA ALA A 8 -18.78 -16.87 3.23
C ALA A 8 -19.77 -17.54 4.20
N ASP A 9 -20.12 -16.86 5.28
CA ASP A 9 -21.04 -17.43 6.26
C ASP A 9 -22.44 -17.68 5.65
N LYS A 10 -23.18 -18.62 6.24
CA LYS A 10 -24.54 -19.03 5.80
C LYS A 10 -25.50 -17.85 5.67
N LYS A 11 -25.27 -16.76 6.41
CA LYS A 11 -26.03 -15.50 6.31
C LYS A 11 -26.14 -14.99 4.87
N TYR A 12 -25.11 -15.21 4.05
CA TYR A 12 -25.07 -14.76 2.66
C TYR A 12 -25.81 -15.70 1.70
N SER A 13 -26.12 -16.94 2.12
CA SER A 13 -26.78 -17.96 1.28
C SER A 13 -26.18 -18.06 -0.13
N CYS A 14 -24.85 -17.92 -0.24
CA CYS A 14 -24.16 -17.88 -1.52
C CYS A 14 -24.11 -19.29 -2.13
N PRO A 15 -24.66 -19.50 -3.34
CA PRO A 15 -24.70 -20.82 -3.98
C PRO A 15 -23.41 -21.14 -4.74
N TRP A 16 -22.38 -20.30 -4.66
CA TRP A 16 -21.18 -20.46 -5.46
C TRP A 16 -20.40 -21.72 -5.06
N GLU A 17 -20.00 -22.46 -6.09
CA GLU A 17 -19.03 -23.55 -6.03
C GLU A 17 -18.07 -23.39 -7.21
N GLY A 18 -16.77 -23.59 -6.98
CA GLY A 18 -15.76 -23.33 -8.00
C GLY A 18 -14.40 -23.88 -7.63
N ARG A 19 -13.40 -23.61 -8.48
CA ARG A 19 -12.02 -24.01 -8.21
C ARG A 19 -11.35 -23.04 -7.23
N SER A 20 -10.23 -23.47 -6.65
CA SER A 20 -9.39 -22.61 -5.80
C SER A 20 -8.98 -21.32 -6.50
N GLU A 21 -8.70 -21.37 -7.80
CA GLU A 21 -8.26 -20.19 -8.57
C GLU A 21 -9.39 -19.17 -8.78
N GLU A 22 -10.65 -19.60 -8.68
CA GLU A 22 -11.83 -18.77 -8.95
C GLU A 22 -12.36 -18.09 -7.68
N ILE A 23 -11.90 -18.52 -6.49
CA ILE A 23 -12.44 -18.05 -5.21
C ILE A 23 -12.18 -16.55 -4.98
N LEU A 24 -11.01 -16.05 -5.39
CA LEU A 24 -10.66 -14.64 -5.23
C LEU A 24 -11.57 -13.77 -6.09
N HIS A 25 -11.71 -14.12 -7.37
CA HIS A 25 -12.58 -13.41 -8.29
C HIS A 25 -14.05 -13.44 -7.82
N HIS A 26 -14.52 -14.58 -7.31
CA HIS A 26 -15.85 -14.68 -6.74
C HIS A 26 -16.07 -13.72 -5.56
N PHE A 27 -15.10 -13.62 -4.64
CA PHE A 27 -15.19 -12.70 -3.51
C PHE A 27 -15.12 -11.23 -3.95
N GLU A 28 -14.28 -10.90 -4.93
CA GLU A 28 -14.22 -9.54 -5.50
C GLU A 28 -15.59 -9.11 -6.08
N GLU A 29 -16.33 -10.02 -6.69
CA GLU A 29 -17.61 -9.69 -7.32
C GLU A 29 -18.81 -9.74 -6.36
N ASN A 30 -18.80 -10.66 -5.38
CA ASN A 30 -20.00 -11.00 -4.61
C ASN A 30 -19.88 -10.74 -3.10
N HIS A 31 -18.66 -10.61 -2.58
CA HIS A 31 -18.35 -10.51 -1.14
C HIS A 31 -17.18 -9.55 -0.88
N GLU A 32 -17.19 -8.39 -1.54
CA GLU A 32 -16.12 -7.39 -1.43
C GLU A 32 -15.92 -6.93 0.03
N ASP A 33 -16.99 -6.90 0.83
CA ASP A 33 -16.99 -6.59 2.26
C ASP A 33 -16.22 -7.60 3.13
N LEU A 34 -16.08 -8.83 2.66
CA LEU A 34 -15.38 -9.90 3.36
C LEU A 34 -13.96 -10.14 2.83
N LEU A 35 -13.54 -9.42 1.78
CA LEU A 35 -12.24 -9.59 1.13
C LEU A 35 -11.22 -8.57 1.64
N HIS A 36 -10.10 -9.07 2.18
CA HIS A 36 -9.02 -8.25 2.70
C HIS A 36 -7.71 -8.55 1.97
N PHE A 37 -7.06 -7.52 1.45
CA PHE A 37 -5.72 -7.64 0.82
C PHE A 37 -4.56 -7.49 1.82
N HIS A 38 -4.90 -7.45 3.11
CA HIS A 38 -3.99 -7.28 4.24
C HIS A 38 -4.27 -8.37 5.27
N ASN A 39 -3.32 -8.56 6.17
CA ASN A 39 -3.44 -9.49 7.29
C ASN A 39 -4.22 -8.89 8.48
N ASN A 40 -4.95 -7.79 8.28
CA ASN A 40 -5.75 -7.15 9.31
C ASN A 40 -7.19 -6.91 8.85
N PHE A 41 -8.11 -6.91 9.82
CA PHE A 41 -9.53 -6.59 9.63
C PHE A 41 -10.16 -6.28 10.99
N ASP A 42 -11.27 -5.53 10.95
CA ASP A 42 -12.07 -5.23 12.12
C ASP A 42 -13.13 -6.33 12.33
N ILE A 43 -13.34 -6.73 13.58
CA ILE A 43 -14.34 -7.70 14.00
C ILE A 43 -15.48 -6.95 14.67
N ASP A 44 -16.69 -7.04 14.12
CA ASP A 44 -17.90 -6.50 14.76
C ASP A 44 -18.44 -7.49 15.80
N LEU A 45 -18.45 -7.07 17.07
CA LEU A 45 -18.92 -7.91 18.18
C LEU A 45 -20.46 -8.02 18.24
N HIS A 46 -21.19 -7.40 17.31
CA HIS A 46 -22.63 -7.59 17.15
C HIS A 46 -22.96 -8.77 16.22
N GLU A 47 -22.01 -9.20 15.39
CA GLU A 47 -22.19 -10.34 14.49
C GLU A 47 -21.74 -11.63 15.20
N PRO A 48 -22.60 -12.67 15.25
CA PRO A 48 -22.31 -13.90 15.99
C PRO A 48 -21.21 -14.74 15.33
N SER A 49 -21.03 -14.61 14.02
CA SER A 49 -19.96 -15.24 13.27
C SER A 49 -19.75 -14.54 11.94
N GLU A 50 -18.49 -14.44 11.52
CA GLU A 50 -18.12 -13.92 10.20
C GLU A 50 -16.92 -14.70 9.65
N ASN A 51 -16.84 -14.77 8.32
CA ASN A 51 -15.75 -15.39 7.60
C ASN A 51 -15.14 -14.35 6.67
N HIS A 52 -13.86 -14.03 6.87
CA HIS A 52 -13.11 -13.07 6.07
C HIS A 52 -12.07 -13.80 5.23
N LEU A 53 -11.99 -13.44 3.94
CA LEU A 53 -10.98 -13.96 3.02
C LEU A 53 -9.79 -13.01 3.02
N LEU A 54 -8.62 -13.49 3.43
CA LEU A 54 -7.39 -12.71 3.41
C LEU A 54 -6.52 -13.15 2.24
N PHE A 55 -6.15 -12.21 1.37
CA PHE A 55 -5.20 -12.42 0.28
C PHE A 55 -3.85 -11.80 0.63
N VAL A 56 -2.93 -12.63 1.13
CA VAL A 56 -1.65 -12.20 1.70
C VAL A 56 -0.53 -12.98 1.00
N GLU A 57 0.45 -12.28 0.42
CA GLU A 57 1.59 -12.89 -0.28
C GLU A 57 1.18 -13.92 -1.36
N GLU A 58 0.17 -13.59 -2.18
CA GLU A 58 -0.36 -14.46 -3.25
C GLU A 58 -1.06 -15.73 -2.75
N GLU A 59 -1.26 -15.84 -1.44
CA GLU A 59 -1.94 -16.95 -0.81
C GLU A 59 -3.28 -16.53 -0.22
N ILE A 60 -4.18 -17.51 -0.11
CA ILE A 60 -5.54 -17.29 0.35
C ILE A 60 -5.71 -17.94 1.71
N TYR A 61 -6.11 -17.12 2.68
CA TYR A 61 -6.43 -17.55 4.03
C TYR A 61 -7.90 -17.24 4.33
N LEU A 62 -8.52 -18.08 5.13
CA LEU A 62 -9.86 -17.89 5.64
C LEU A 62 -9.77 -17.63 7.14
N ALA A 63 -10.01 -16.38 7.54
CA ALA A 63 -10.17 -15.99 8.92
C ALA A 63 -11.63 -16.18 9.35
N GLN A 64 -11.85 -16.97 10.39
CA GLN A 64 -13.19 -17.27 10.90
C GLN A 64 -13.32 -16.73 12.32
N THR A 65 -14.37 -15.97 12.56
CA THR A 65 -14.71 -15.43 13.88
C THR A 65 -16.03 -16.05 14.34
N VAL A 66 -16.10 -16.44 15.61
CA VAL A 66 -17.32 -16.95 16.24
C VAL A 66 -17.43 -16.38 17.64
N LEU A 67 -18.51 -15.65 17.91
CA LEU A 67 -18.82 -15.07 19.21
C LEU A 67 -19.74 -16.01 20.00
N GLU A 68 -19.23 -16.61 21.07
CA GLU A 68 -20.00 -17.46 21.97
C GLU A 68 -20.85 -16.63 22.95
N GLU A 69 -21.91 -17.25 23.51
CA GLU A 69 -22.85 -16.64 24.46
C GLU A 69 -22.19 -15.98 25.68
N ARG A 70 -21.00 -16.44 26.08
CA ARG A 70 -20.24 -15.90 27.23
C ARG A 70 -19.28 -14.78 26.86
N ARG A 71 -19.55 -14.05 25.76
CA ARG A 71 -18.66 -12.96 25.29
C ARG A 71 -17.22 -13.48 25.11
N ARG A 72 -17.11 -14.67 24.52
CA ARG A 72 -15.84 -15.28 24.13
C ARG A 72 -15.79 -15.31 22.62
N LEU A 73 -14.81 -14.63 22.05
CA LEU A 73 -14.60 -14.60 20.62
C LEU A 73 -13.56 -15.66 20.27
N GLU A 74 -13.95 -16.65 19.49
CA GLU A 74 -13.03 -17.59 18.85
C GLU A 74 -12.60 -17.04 17.50
N VAL A 75 -11.30 -17.06 17.24
CA VAL A 75 -10.69 -16.64 15.99
C VAL A 75 -9.83 -17.79 15.47
N ARG A 76 -10.07 -18.20 14.22
CA ARG A 76 -9.34 -19.28 13.55
C ARG A 76 -8.81 -18.80 12.21
N LEU A 77 -7.59 -19.19 11.86
CA LEU A 77 -7.04 -18.97 10.53
C LEU A 77 -6.89 -20.31 9.81
N ARG A 78 -7.42 -20.41 8.60
CA ARG A 78 -7.27 -21.59 7.75
C ARG A 78 -6.57 -21.21 6.45
N PHE A 79 -5.57 -21.97 6.07
CA PHE A 79 -4.95 -21.85 4.76
C PHE A 79 -5.81 -22.57 3.70
N LEU A 80 -6.21 -21.87 2.63
CA LEU A 80 -6.98 -22.44 1.53
C LEU A 80 -6.03 -22.95 0.43
N GLY A 81 -5.28 -24.00 0.75
CA GLY A 81 -4.35 -24.62 -0.19
C GLY A 81 -3.98 -26.05 0.22
N PRO A 82 -2.88 -26.61 -0.33
CA PRO A 82 -2.43 -27.95 -0.01
C PRO A 82 -2.15 -28.13 1.49
N ALA A 83 -2.64 -29.23 2.07
CA ALA A 83 -2.50 -29.52 3.51
C ALA A 83 -1.04 -29.66 3.97
N GLN A 84 -0.12 -30.01 3.07
CA GLN A 84 1.32 -30.09 3.37
C GLN A 84 1.89 -28.70 3.69
N ILE A 85 1.53 -27.69 2.91
CA ILE A 85 1.94 -26.30 3.13
C ILE A 85 1.28 -25.76 4.40
N ALA A 86 -0.02 -26.07 4.61
CA ALA A 86 -0.74 -25.65 5.82
C ALA A 86 -0.03 -26.09 7.12
N LYS A 87 0.61 -27.26 7.15
CA LYS A 87 1.35 -27.77 8.32
C LYS A 87 2.64 -26.98 8.62
N ALA A 88 3.21 -26.32 7.62
CA ALA A 88 4.42 -25.51 7.77
C ALA A 88 4.13 -24.05 8.18
N ILE A 89 2.86 -23.66 8.16
CA ILE A 89 2.40 -22.32 8.51
C ILE A 89 2.12 -22.25 10.00
N ASN A 90 2.76 -21.31 10.67
CA ASN A 90 2.43 -20.92 12.04
C ASN A 90 1.83 -19.52 12.01
N TYR A 91 0.91 -19.21 12.92
CA TYR A 91 0.39 -17.85 13.03
C TYR A 91 0.20 -17.43 14.48
N ASN A 92 0.22 -16.11 14.68
CA ASN A 92 -0.18 -15.45 15.92
C ASN A 92 -1.17 -14.32 15.59
N ILE A 93 -1.82 -13.76 16.59
CA ILE A 93 -2.75 -12.64 16.44
C ILE A 93 -2.29 -11.46 17.31
N LEU A 94 -2.47 -10.26 16.79
CA LEU A 94 -2.50 -9.03 17.57
C LEU A 94 -3.94 -8.54 17.59
N VAL A 95 -4.49 -8.37 18.79
CA VAL A 95 -5.83 -7.82 18.98
C VAL A 95 -5.69 -6.42 19.55
N ARG A 96 -6.40 -5.45 18.99
CA ARG A 96 -6.43 -4.07 19.48
C ARG A 96 -7.84 -3.62 19.79
N VAL A 97 -7.96 -2.85 20.87
CA VAL A 97 -9.20 -2.19 21.32
C VAL A 97 -8.89 -0.71 21.37
N ASN A 98 -9.66 0.13 20.67
CA ASN A 98 -9.44 1.58 20.63
C ASN A 98 -7.98 1.94 20.24
N TYR A 99 -7.40 1.22 19.28
CA TYR A 99 -6.01 1.35 18.82
C TYR A 99 -4.92 0.94 19.83
N GLU A 100 -5.28 0.46 21.02
CA GLU A 100 -4.35 -0.05 22.02
C GLU A 100 -4.24 -1.57 21.94
N LEU A 101 -3.01 -2.10 22.06
CA LEU A 101 -2.77 -3.54 22.01
C LEU A 101 -3.33 -4.23 23.26
N CYS A 102 -4.18 -5.24 23.04
CA CYS A 102 -4.73 -6.04 24.12
C CYS A 102 -3.62 -6.77 24.88
N HIS A 103 -3.74 -6.76 26.22
CA HIS A 103 -2.83 -7.51 27.06
C HIS A 103 -2.98 -9.02 26.80
N PRO A 104 -1.88 -9.80 26.77
CA PRO A 104 -1.93 -11.26 26.54
C PRO A 104 -2.82 -12.05 27.51
N LYS A 105 -3.19 -11.47 28.67
CA LYS A 105 -4.07 -12.11 29.66
C LYS A 105 -5.50 -12.34 29.14
N TYR A 106 -5.91 -11.59 28.11
CA TYR A 106 -7.24 -11.72 27.51
C TYR A 106 -7.26 -12.77 26.38
N ILE A 107 -6.10 -13.27 25.96
CA ILE A 107 -5.95 -14.11 24.79
C ILE A 107 -5.45 -15.48 25.25
N ALA A 108 -6.15 -16.54 24.87
CA ALA A 108 -5.73 -17.91 25.09
C ALA A 108 -5.66 -18.64 23.75
N VAL A 109 -4.67 -19.51 23.58
CA VAL A 109 -4.54 -20.35 22.37
C VAL A 109 -4.89 -21.78 22.74
N LYS A 110 -5.88 -22.34 22.05
CA LYS A 110 -6.27 -23.75 22.20
C LYS A 110 -5.27 -24.68 21.47
N PRO A 111 -5.21 -25.97 21.84
CA PRO A 111 -4.30 -26.93 21.20
C PRO A 111 -4.51 -27.11 19.69
N ASP A 112 -5.70 -26.82 19.19
CA ASP A 112 -6.05 -26.88 17.77
C ASP A 112 -5.66 -25.62 16.98
N GLY A 113 -4.99 -24.65 17.63
CA GLY A 113 -4.62 -23.35 17.06
C GLY A 113 -5.73 -22.30 17.13
N THR A 114 -6.93 -22.63 17.63
CA THR A 114 -8.00 -21.64 17.82
C THR A 114 -7.59 -20.63 18.88
N ILE A 115 -7.70 -19.35 18.56
CA ILE A 115 -7.41 -18.26 19.49
C ILE A 115 -8.72 -17.81 20.13
N VAL A 116 -8.75 -17.72 21.45
CA VAL A 116 -9.92 -17.30 22.23
C VAL A 116 -9.61 -15.97 22.88
N VAL A 117 -10.43 -14.96 22.59
CA VAL A 117 -10.37 -13.63 23.19
C VAL A 117 -11.50 -13.49 24.20
N ASN A 118 -11.16 -13.20 25.45
CA ASN A 118 -12.12 -13.00 26.54
C ASN A 118 -12.63 -11.55 26.53
N ILE A 119 -13.68 -11.28 25.76
CA ILE A 119 -14.29 -9.96 25.58
C ILE A 119 -14.84 -9.45 26.92
N GLU A 120 -15.47 -10.31 27.72
CA GLU A 120 -16.04 -9.92 29.02
C GLU A 120 -14.97 -9.29 29.94
N GLN A 121 -13.76 -9.85 29.95
CA GLN A 121 -12.67 -9.33 30.78
C GLN A 121 -12.06 -8.04 30.19
N ILE A 122 -12.02 -7.92 28.86
CA ILE A 122 -11.63 -6.66 28.19
C ILE A 122 -12.63 -5.57 28.55
N GLU A 123 -13.93 -5.85 28.47
CA GLU A 123 -14.99 -4.88 28.77
C GLU A 123 -14.95 -4.40 30.23
N LYS A 124 -14.63 -5.30 31.17
CA LYS A 124 -14.43 -4.94 32.58
C LYS A 124 -13.26 -3.98 32.80
N ASP A 125 -12.17 -4.17 32.05
CA ASP A 125 -10.93 -3.44 32.27
C ASP A 125 -10.83 -2.15 31.44
N LEU A 126 -11.43 -2.11 30.25
CA LEU A 126 -11.31 -1.01 29.27
C LEU A 126 -12.64 -0.32 28.93
N GLY A 127 -13.79 -0.81 29.43
CA GLY A 127 -15.12 -0.32 29.09
C GLY A 127 -15.74 -1.04 27.89
N GLU A 128 -16.93 -0.60 27.46
CA GLU A 128 -17.69 -1.23 26.37
C GLU A 128 -16.86 -1.32 25.07
N VAL A 129 -16.88 -2.49 24.42
CA VAL A 129 -16.15 -2.76 23.18
C VAL A 129 -17.13 -3.23 22.12
N ASN A 130 -17.18 -2.50 21.01
CA ASN A 130 -18.03 -2.84 19.85
C ASN A 130 -17.24 -3.48 18.71
N PHE A 131 -15.97 -3.07 18.57
CA PHE A 131 -15.09 -3.51 17.48
C PHE A 131 -13.72 -3.92 18.03
N LEU A 132 -13.13 -4.94 17.40
CA LEU A 132 -11.74 -5.33 17.62
C LEU A 132 -10.96 -5.24 16.31
N ASP A 133 -9.82 -4.55 16.32
CA ASP A 133 -8.86 -4.62 15.20
C ASP A 133 -7.98 -5.86 15.41
N CYS A 134 -8.05 -6.78 14.46
CA CYS A 134 -7.36 -8.06 14.48
C CYS A 134 -6.30 -8.09 13.37
N THR A 135 -5.05 -8.34 13.73
CA THR A 135 -3.94 -8.53 12.77
C THR A 135 -3.30 -9.90 12.94
N PHE A 136 -3.29 -10.73 11.89
CA PHE A 136 -2.58 -12.00 11.86
C PHE A 136 -1.09 -11.83 11.54
N ILE A 137 -0.23 -12.40 12.37
CA ILE A 137 1.20 -12.55 12.08
C ILE A 137 1.41 -13.97 11.57
N ILE A 138 1.52 -14.11 10.24
CA ILE A 138 1.68 -15.40 9.58
C ILE A 138 3.18 -15.64 9.34
N ASN A 139 3.72 -16.71 9.92
CA ASN A 139 5.11 -17.13 9.75
C ASN A 139 5.15 -18.44 8.98
N LYS A 140 5.77 -18.43 7.80
CA LYS A 140 6.07 -19.65 7.06
C LYS A 140 7.42 -20.15 7.52
N ASN A 141 7.45 -21.29 8.18
CA ASN A 141 8.71 -22.02 8.31
C ASN A 141 8.93 -22.66 6.94
N LEU A 142 9.64 -21.95 6.06
CA LEU A 142 10.09 -22.52 4.80
C LEU A 142 10.97 -23.72 5.18
N LEU A 143 10.41 -24.93 5.06
CA LEU A 143 11.16 -26.17 5.05
C LEU A 143 11.90 -26.19 3.72
N GLU A 144 13.00 -25.43 3.62
CA GLU A 144 13.82 -25.34 2.41
C GLU A 144 14.44 -26.70 2.02
N ASP A 145 14.30 -27.73 2.85
CA ASP A 145 14.92 -29.06 2.65
C ASP A 145 13.96 -30.20 2.27
N ILE A 146 12.64 -30.00 2.12
CA ILE A 146 11.70 -31.08 1.70
C ILE A 146 11.22 -30.89 0.26
N ILE A 147 12.16 -30.60 -0.65
CA ILE A 147 11.98 -30.91 -2.08
C ILE A 147 12.85 -32.13 -2.38
N GLU A 148 12.53 -33.27 -1.77
CA GLU A 148 12.80 -34.55 -2.42
C GLU A 148 11.85 -34.64 -3.61
N VAL A 149 12.42 -34.41 -4.79
CA VAL A 149 11.81 -34.63 -6.09
C VAL A 149 11.21 -36.03 -6.09
N VAL A 150 9.88 -36.14 -6.03
CA VAL A 150 9.18 -37.40 -6.29
C VAL A 150 9.51 -37.81 -7.72
N PRO A 151 10.27 -38.90 -7.96
CA PRO A 151 10.52 -39.36 -9.32
C PRO A 151 9.26 -40.08 -9.80
N LEU A 152 8.67 -39.57 -10.88
CA LEU A 152 7.70 -40.35 -11.64
C LEU A 152 8.44 -41.50 -12.36
N ASN A 153 8.10 -42.72 -11.96
CA ASN A 153 8.38 -44.00 -12.63
C ASN A 153 9.85 -44.41 -12.80
N GLN A 154 10.30 -45.34 -11.95
CA GLN A 154 11.05 -46.52 -12.42
C GLN A 154 10.94 -47.68 -11.41
N GLN A 155 10.91 -48.89 -11.95
CA GLN A 155 10.65 -50.15 -11.27
C GLN A 155 11.80 -50.56 -10.33
N VAL A 156 11.41 -51.10 -9.17
CA VAL A 156 11.99 -52.21 -8.40
C VAL A 156 13.47 -52.52 -8.62
N GLU A 157 14.27 -52.38 -7.56
CA GLU A 157 15.00 -53.50 -6.93
C GLU A 157 15.37 -53.13 -5.49
N GLU A 158 14.98 -53.99 -4.54
CA GLU A 158 15.27 -53.88 -3.12
C GLU A 158 16.68 -54.39 -2.86
N GLU A 159 17.57 -53.55 -2.31
CA GLU A 159 18.77 -54.02 -1.63
C GLU A 159 18.86 -53.45 -0.22
N ASN A 160 18.91 -54.38 0.72
CA ASN A 160 19.19 -54.21 2.14
C ASN A 160 20.58 -53.61 2.37
N THR A 161 20.68 -52.55 3.17
CA THR A 161 21.87 -52.32 4.01
C THR A 161 21.51 -51.61 5.32
N ASN A 162 21.60 -52.40 6.38
CA ASN A 162 22.02 -52.14 7.76
C ASN A 162 22.10 -50.72 8.32
N GLU A 163 21.50 -50.63 9.51
CA GLU A 163 21.76 -49.71 10.62
C GLU A 163 23.25 -49.62 10.97
N ASP A 164 23.74 -48.40 11.24
CA ASP A 164 24.42 -48.00 12.49
C ASP A 164 25.28 -46.74 12.28
N GLU A 165 25.44 -46.00 13.38
CA GLU A 165 26.32 -44.83 13.58
C GLU A 165 25.79 -43.47 13.10
N PHE A 166 25.32 -42.64 14.03
CA PHE A 166 26.01 -41.40 14.43
C PHE A 166 25.34 -40.80 15.67
N ASP A 167 25.89 -41.16 16.84
CA ASP A 167 25.78 -40.38 18.06
C ASP A 167 26.88 -39.32 18.10
N ASN A 168 26.59 -38.22 18.80
CA ASN A 168 27.46 -37.11 19.23
C ASN A 168 27.68 -35.98 18.22
N ILE A 169 27.17 -34.80 18.57
CA ILE A 169 27.94 -33.56 18.82
C ILE A 169 26.91 -32.43 19.07
N PHE A 170 26.71 -32.04 20.33
CA PHE A 170 26.73 -30.65 20.86
C PHE A 170 26.11 -30.61 22.26
N GLU A 171 27.00 -30.67 23.24
CA GLU A 171 26.80 -30.16 24.60
C GLU A 171 27.47 -28.76 24.68
N GLU A 172 27.04 -27.95 25.64
CA GLU A 172 27.55 -26.61 26.03
C GLU A 172 27.14 -25.40 25.17
N VAL A 173 26.17 -24.62 25.66
CA VAL A 173 26.42 -23.26 26.19
C VAL A 173 25.31 -22.94 27.21
N GLU A 174 25.65 -23.02 28.50
CA GLU A 174 24.87 -22.43 29.58
C GLU A 174 25.47 -21.07 29.97
N THR A 175 24.57 -20.14 30.28
CA THR A 175 24.75 -18.97 31.16
C THR A 175 25.60 -17.78 30.68
N MET A 176 24.95 -16.62 30.54
CA MET A 176 25.30 -15.39 31.28
C MET A 176 24.17 -14.35 31.16
N GLU A 177 23.52 -14.12 32.30
CA GLU A 177 23.15 -12.83 32.88
C GLU A 177 22.55 -11.73 31.98
N ASN A 178 21.34 -11.27 32.33
CA ASN A 178 21.16 -9.85 32.69
C ASN A 178 19.85 -9.62 33.47
N THR A 179 20.03 -9.42 34.76
CA THR A 179 19.13 -8.74 35.70
C THR A 179 18.78 -7.33 35.23
N LEU A 180 17.48 -7.03 35.09
CA LEU A 180 16.97 -5.65 35.00
C LEU A 180 16.32 -5.23 36.33
N PRO A 181 16.67 -4.05 36.89
CA PRO A 181 16.11 -3.60 38.15
C PRO A 181 14.71 -3.03 37.99
N TYR A 182 13.84 -3.50 38.88
CA TYR A 182 12.50 -3.00 39.17
C TYR A 182 12.54 -1.52 39.59
N MET A 183 11.86 -0.65 38.84
CA MET A 183 11.63 0.75 39.20
C MET A 183 10.19 0.90 39.73
N PRO A 184 9.96 1.56 40.88
CA PRO A 184 8.63 1.68 41.46
C PRO A 184 7.78 2.74 40.75
N ASN A 185 6.52 2.38 40.52
CA ASN A 185 5.44 3.21 39.99
C ASN A 185 5.32 4.55 40.72
N ARG A 186 5.58 5.65 40.00
CA ARG A 186 5.14 7.00 40.40
C ARG A 186 3.68 7.20 40.00
N LYS A 187 2.83 7.34 41.02
CA LYS A 187 1.43 7.78 40.89
C LYS A 187 1.39 9.18 40.29
N TYR A 188 0.76 9.34 39.12
CA TYR A 188 0.38 10.64 38.59
C TYR A 188 -0.98 11.04 39.19
N SER A 189 -1.01 12.14 39.94
CA SER A 189 -2.26 12.76 40.40
C SER A 189 -2.84 13.63 39.27
N TYR A 190 -4.11 13.40 38.94
CA TYR A 190 -4.90 14.31 38.12
C TYR A 190 -5.04 15.64 38.85
N ASN A 191 -4.51 16.72 38.25
CA ASN A 191 -4.85 18.09 38.66
C ASN A 191 -6.00 18.59 37.78
N GLU A 192 -7.06 19.01 38.47
CA GLU A 192 -8.26 19.64 37.94
C GLU A 192 -7.93 20.88 37.10
N TYR A 193 -8.50 20.93 35.90
CA TYR A 193 -8.37 22.06 34.99
C TYR A 193 -9.57 23.01 35.19
N HIS A 194 -9.31 24.18 35.77
CA HIS A 194 -10.27 25.28 35.80
C HIS A 194 -10.26 26.06 34.47
N PRO A 195 -11.42 26.36 33.86
CA PRO A 195 -11.49 27.18 32.67
C PRO A 195 -11.43 28.67 33.05
N LYS A 196 -10.37 29.38 32.61
CA LYS A 196 -10.32 30.85 32.64
C LYS A 196 -10.64 31.44 31.27
N LYS A 197 -11.40 32.53 31.35
CA LYS A 197 -11.98 33.34 30.29
C LYS A 197 -10.93 34.06 29.44
N GLY A 198 -11.19 34.06 28.13
CA GLY A 198 -11.20 35.26 27.27
C GLY A 198 -9.87 35.86 26.84
N VAL A 199 -9.52 35.67 25.56
CA VAL A 199 -8.93 36.73 24.72
C VAL A 199 -9.56 36.66 23.34
N SER A 200 -10.16 37.78 22.94
CA SER A 200 -10.74 38.05 21.63
C SER A 200 -9.63 38.26 20.60
N LEU A 201 -9.70 37.54 19.48
CA LEU A 201 -9.03 37.92 18.24
C LEU A 201 -10.05 37.88 17.10
N SER A 202 -10.20 39.06 16.53
CA SER A 202 -11.10 39.48 15.47
C SER A 202 -10.78 38.87 14.10
N ARG A 203 -11.87 38.65 13.35
CA ARG A 203 -11.99 38.57 11.88
C ARG A 203 -11.29 37.39 11.18
N ALA A 204 -11.95 36.24 11.23
CA ALA A 204 -12.05 35.35 10.08
C ALA A 204 -13.50 35.38 9.59
N GLN A 205 -13.74 35.76 8.34
CA GLN A 205 -15.04 35.63 7.70
C GLN A 205 -15.37 34.14 7.58
N THR A 206 -16.38 33.69 8.31
CA THR A 206 -16.97 32.37 8.13
C THR A 206 -17.73 32.35 6.81
N ILE A 207 -17.23 31.58 5.85
CA ILE A 207 -17.95 31.20 4.64
C ILE A 207 -19.15 30.37 5.11
N THR A 208 -20.35 30.86 4.87
CA THR A 208 -21.59 30.17 5.26
C THR A 208 -21.90 29.05 4.27
N LEU A 209 -22.65 28.04 4.70
CA LEU A 209 -23.14 26.96 3.82
C LEU A 209 -23.98 27.49 2.63
N SER A 210 -24.53 28.70 2.74
CA SER A 210 -25.15 29.43 1.62
C SER A 210 -24.14 29.96 0.58
N ASP A 211 -22.92 30.30 0.99
CA ASP A 211 -21.87 30.77 0.09
C ASP A 211 -21.26 29.63 -0.76
N LEU A 212 -21.28 28.40 -0.23
CA LEU A 212 -20.88 27.19 -0.97
C LEU A 212 -21.92 26.76 -2.02
N LYS A 213 -23.22 26.99 -1.76
CA LYS A 213 -24.28 26.67 -2.74
C LYS A 213 -24.32 27.61 -3.94
N ASN A 214 -23.72 28.80 -3.85
CA ASN A 214 -23.66 29.78 -4.93
C ASN A 214 -22.36 29.74 -5.77
N ARG A 215 -21.43 28.82 -5.46
CA ARG A 215 -20.25 28.52 -6.30
C ARG A 215 -20.51 27.31 -7.21
N THR A 216 -21.62 27.34 -7.94
CA THR A 216 -21.66 26.61 -9.20
C THR A 216 -20.73 27.34 -10.17
N PHE A 217 -19.68 26.65 -10.62
CA PHE A 217 -18.85 27.11 -11.73
C PHE A 217 -19.77 27.50 -12.88
N LYS A 218 -19.97 28.80 -13.11
CA LYS A 218 -20.45 29.32 -14.39
C LYS A 218 -19.35 29.05 -15.41
N ARG A 219 -19.22 27.79 -15.86
CA ARG A 219 -18.73 27.51 -17.21
C ARG A 219 -19.70 28.25 -18.12
N ALA A 220 -19.22 29.32 -18.74
CA ALA A 220 -19.94 29.98 -19.81
C ALA A 220 -20.35 28.89 -20.80
N LYS A 221 -21.64 28.58 -20.88
CA LYS A 221 -22.21 27.80 -21.95
C LYS A 221 -22.13 28.66 -23.21
N SER A 222 -20.96 28.66 -23.86
CA SER A 222 -20.91 29.01 -25.27
C SER A 222 -21.59 27.87 -26.01
N THR A 223 -22.84 28.07 -26.40
CA THR A 223 -23.53 27.26 -27.41
C THR A 223 -22.91 27.57 -28.78
N LEU A 224 -21.62 27.29 -28.94
CA LEU A 224 -21.06 27.01 -30.25
C LEU A 224 -21.42 25.56 -30.52
N SER A 225 -22.18 25.34 -31.59
CA SER A 225 -22.44 24.03 -32.16
C SER A 225 -21.09 23.37 -32.46
N LEU A 226 -20.54 22.61 -31.50
CA LEU A 226 -19.41 21.72 -31.73
C LEU A 226 -19.90 20.72 -32.78
N GLY A 227 -19.47 20.90 -34.02
CA GLY A 227 -19.67 19.90 -35.07
C GLY A 227 -19.24 18.54 -34.54
N ALA A 228 -19.94 17.49 -34.96
CA ALA A 228 -19.80 16.12 -34.45
C ALA A 228 -18.33 15.76 -34.15
N ILE A 229 -18.01 15.60 -32.86
CA ILE A 229 -16.74 15.04 -32.41
C ILE A 229 -16.74 13.61 -32.91
N SER A 230 -15.83 13.31 -33.85
CA SER A 230 -15.69 11.96 -34.39
C SER A 230 -14.73 11.19 -33.49
N GLU A 231 -15.18 10.02 -33.04
CA GLU A 231 -14.31 9.04 -32.40
C GLU A 231 -13.50 8.35 -33.50
N ILE A 232 -12.18 8.51 -33.45
CA ILE A 232 -11.29 7.63 -34.19
C ILE A 232 -10.99 6.47 -33.24
N ASP A 233 -11.53 5.29 -33.54
CA ASP A 233 -11.05 4.08 -32.89
C ASP A 233 -9.59 3.92 -33.30
N GLY A 234 -8.70 3.81 -32.31
CA GLY A 234 -7.23 3.90 -32.47
C GLY A 234 -6.58 2.91 -33.44
N ASP A 235 -7.36 2.03 -34.07
CA ASP A 235 -6.95 1.08 -35.09
C ASP A 235 -7.40 1.47 -36.51
N THR A 236 -8.19 2.53 -36.68
CA THR A 236 -8.41 3.16 -38.00
C THR A 236 -7.21 4.03 -38.37
N TYR A 237 -6.10 3.35 -38.65
CA TYR A 237 -4.94 3.96 -39.27
C TYR A 237 -5.37 4.66 -40.55
N THR A 238 -5.20 5.98 -40.62
CA THR A 238 -5.39 6.71 -41.86
C THR A 238 -4.25 6.33 -42.78
N THR A 239 -4.53 5.44 -43.73
CA THR A 239 -3.54 4.98 -44.71
C THR A 239 -3.24 6.09 -45.70
N CYS A 240 -1.97 6.23 -46.07
CA CYS A 240 -1.55 7.13 -47.11
C CYS A 240 -2.20 6.75 -48.44
N PRO A 241 -2.90 7.67 -49.13
CA PRO A 241 -3.53 7.36 -50.41
C PRO A 241 -2.52 7.06 -51.52
N GLN A 242 -1.25 7.44 -51.35
CA GLN A 242 -0.21 7.20 -52.36
C GLN A 242 0.47 5.82 -52.24
N CYS A 243 0.74 5.36 -51.02
CA CYS A 243 1.51 4.13 -50.81
C CYS A 243 0.83 3.10 -49.89
N GLY A 244 -0.32 3.42 -49.31
CA GLY A 244 -1.04 2.53 -48.38
C GLY A 244 -0.45 2.47 -46.97
N ASN A 245 0.72 3.05 -46.72
CA ASN A 245 1.36 3.03 -45.39
C ASN A 245 0.55 3.84 -44.36
N SER A 246 0.57 3.40 -43.11
CA SER A 246 -0.07 4.09 -42.00
C SER A 246 0.57 5.47 -41.75
N ILE A 247 -0.24 6.52 -41.71
CA ILE A 247 0.19 7.87 -41.36
C ILE A 247 -0.01 8.07 -39.85
N ARG A 248 0.98 8.63 -39.15
CA ARG A 248 0.91 8.86 -37.70
C ARG A 248 0.78 10.36 -37.34
N PRO A 249 -0.04 10.70 -36.32
CA PRO A 249 -0.04 12.05 -35.74
C PRO A 249 1.31 12.39 -35.08
N PRO A 250 1.62 13.67 -34.84
CA PRO A 250 0.77 14.85 -35.07
C PRO A 250 0.93 15.51 -36.45
N ILE A 251 2.00 15.18 -37.19
CA ILE A 251 2.34 15.85 -38.46
C ILE A 251 1.68 15.15 -39.67
N PHE A 252 1.04 14.00 -39.47
CA PHE A 252 0.39 13.22 -40.52
C PHE A 252 1.21 13.12 -41.83
N LEU A 253 2.52 12.89 -41.68
CA LEU A 253 3.49 12.78 -42.75
C LEU A 253 3.81 11.31 -42.99
N CYS A 254 3.63 10.86 -44.22
CA CYS A 254 4.02 9.53 -44.67
C CYS A 254 5.50 9.52 -45.09
N ASP A 255 6.15 8.36 -45.01
CA ASP A 255 7.53 8.15 -45.46
C ASP A 255 7.73 8.43 -46.97
N CYS A 256 6.66 8.35 -47.77
CA CYS A 256 6.69 8.74 -49.18
C CYS A 256 6.64 10.27 -49.40
N GLY A 257 6.66 11.06 -48.33
CA GLY A 257 6.57 12.53 -48.35
C GLY A 257 5.16 13.09 -48.43
N TYR A 258 4.12 12.24 -48.47
CA TYR A 258 2.73 12.69 -48.49
C TYR A 258 2.32 13.26 -47.13
N ARG A 259 1.83 14.50 -47.11
CA ARG A 259 1.32 15.19 -45.91
C ARG A 259 -0.19 15.38 -46.01
N ASN A 260 -0.93 14.98 -44.98
CA ASN A 260 -2.38 15.12 -44.96
C ASN A 260 -2.82 16.37 -44.17
N SER A 261 -2.78 17.54 -44.81
CA SER A 261 -3.16 18.82 -44.19
C SER A 261 -4.60 18.83 -43.65
N SER A 262 -5.53 18.10 -44.28
CA SER A 262 -6.92 18.04 -43.82
C SER A 262 -7.05 17.30 -42.49
N LEU A 263 -6.27 16.24 -42.28
CA LEU A 263 -6.21 15.55 -40.99
C LEU A 263 -5.53 16.41 -39.93
N GLU A 264 -4.47 17.13 -40.29
CA GLU A 264 -3.81 18.08 -39.38
C GLU A 264 -4.77 19.17 -38.89
N GLU A 265 -5.54 19.78 -39.80
CA GLU A 265 -6.54 20.82 -39.47
C GLU A 265 -7.66 20.29 -38.56
N ASN A 266 -8.05 19.02 -38.74
CA ASN A 266 -9.08 18.39 -37.93
C ASN A 266 -8.54 17.68 -36.68
N PHE A 267 -7.22 17.55 -36.53
CA PHE A 267 -6.61 16.74 -35.46
C PHE A 267 -7.01 17.19 -34.07
N GLY A 268 -7.10 18.51 -33.88
CA GLY A 268 -7.53 19.10 -32.61
C GLY A 268 -8.97 18.78 -32.20
N ARG A 269 -9.76 18.10 -33.06
CA ARG A 269 -11.15 17.68 -32.77
C ARG A 269 -11.28 16.20 -32.45
N PHE A 270 -10.24 15.40 -32.68
CA PHE A 270 -10.30 13.96 -32.38
C PHE A 270 -10.03 13.70 -30.91
N LEU A 271 -10.78 12.75 -30.36
CA LEU A 271 -10.51 12.18 -29.06
C LEU A 271 -9.49 11.05 -29.22
N LEU A 272 -8.35 11.20 -28.54
CA LEU A 272 -7.27 10.24 -28.53
C LEU A 272 -7.29 9.46 -27.23
N HIS A 273 -6.99 8.17 -27.32
CA HIS A 273 -6.79 7.35 -26.15
C HIS A 273 -5.51 7.72 -25.42
N CYS A 274 -5.55 7.70 -24.09
CA CYS A 274 -4.36 7.74 -23.26
C CYS A 274 -3.38 6.61 -23.63
N LYS A 275 -2.06 6.89 -23.67
CA LYS A 275 -1.04 5.85 -23.88
C LYS A 275 -1.10 4.68 -22.89
N TYR A 276 -1.70 4.88 -21.72
CA TYR A 276 -1.92 3.86 -20.71
C TYR A 276 -3.25 3.09 -20.88
N LYS A 277 -3.89 3.16 -22.06
CA LYS A 277 -5.08 2.33 -22.38
C LYS A 277 -4.81 0.84 -22.17
N LYS A 278 -3.61 0.36 -22.50
CA LYS A 278 -3.17 -1.04 -22.28
C LYS A 278 -3.20 -1.47 -20.81
N TYR A 279 -3.23 -0.51 -19.89
CA TYR A 279 -3.27 -0.71 -18.45
C TYR A 279 -4.66 -0.44 -17.86
N GLY A 280 -5.66 -0.20 -18.71
CA GLY A 280 -7.04 0.01 -18.28
C GLY A 280 -7.47 1.48 -18.18
N CYS A 281 -6.66 2.45 -18.62
CA CYS A 281 -7.11 3.85 -18.63
C CYS A 281 -8.29 4.05 -19.61
N PRO A 282 -9.48 4.45 -19.13
CA PRO A 282 -10.67 4.56 -19.97
C PRO A 282 -10.76 5.91 -20.71
N GLN A 283 -9.86 6.86 -20.43
CA GLN A 283 -9.98 8.24 -20.89
C GLN A 283 -9.68 8.37 -22.39
N LYS A 284 -10.57 9.08 -23.09
CA LYS A 284 -10.36 9.60 -24.45
C LYS A 284 -10.41 11.13 -24.37
N LEU A 285 -9.37 11.82 -24.85
CA LEU A 285 -9.17 13.26 -24.63
C LEU A 285 -8.69 13.95 -25.91
N LEU A 286 -8.92 15.26 -26.01
CA LEU A 286 -8.36 16.04 -27.12
C LEU A 286 -6.82 16.05 -27.05
N SER A 287 -6.15 16.18 -28.19
CA SER A 287 -4.68 16.22 -28.22
C SER A 287 -4.07 17.28 -27.30
N THR A 288 -4.76 18.40 -27.06
CA THR A 288 -4.31 19.48 -26.16
C THR A 288 -4.39 19.08 -24.68
N GLU A 289 -5.30 18.19 -24.32
CA GLU A 289 -5.54 17.73 -22.95
C GLU A 289 -4.82 16.41 -22.64
N LEU A 290 -4.53 15.63 -23.70
CA LEU A 290 -3.96 14.29 -23.59
C LEU A 290 -2.63 14.28 -22.83
N LYS A 291 -1.74 15.23 -23.14
CA LYS A 291 -0.41 15.30 -22.51
C LYS A 291 -0.52 15.54 -21.01
N ASP A 292 -1.37 16.49 -20.60
CA ASP A 292 -1.59 16.81 -19.19
C ASP A 292 -2.23 15.64 -18.45
N HIS A 293 -3.15 14.91 -19.09
CA HIS A 293 -3.70 13.68 -18.53
C HIS A 293 -2.66 12.58 -18.40
N GLU A 294 -1.84 12.32 -19.43
CA GLU A 294 -0.81 11.28 -19.38
C GLU A 294 0.24 11.53 -18.29
N ILE A 295 0.55 12.80 -18.01
CA ILE A 295 1.43 13.17 -16.90
C ILE A 295 0.80 12.82 -15.54
N ASN A 296 -0.53 12.91 -15.44
CA ASN A 296 -1.29 12.72 -14.20
C ASN A 296 -2.10 11.41 -14.15
N CYS A 297 -1.89 10.51 -15.11
CA CYS A 297 -2.68 9.30 -15.23
C CYS A 297 -2.35 8.33 -14.08
N THR A 298 -3.37 7.86 -13.38
CA THR A 298 -3.23 6.87 -12.29
C THR A 298 -2.77 5.50 -12.78
N PHE A 299 -2.98 5.22 -14.08
CA PHE A 299 -2.57 3.98 -14.75
C PHE A 299 -1.13 4.03 -15.31
N CYS A 300 -0.33 5.04 -14.92
CA CYS A 300 1.05 5.11 -15.35
C CYS A 300 1.93 4.01 -14.71
N ASP A 301 3.00 3.67 -15.41
CA ASP A 301 4.02 2.76 -14.90
C ASP A 301 4.91 3.48 -13.88
N TYR A 302 5.30 2.76 -12.84
CA TYR A 302 6.25 3.16 -11.83
C TYR A 302 7.46 2.25 -11.90
N GLN A 303 8.64 2.84 -11.77
CA GLN A 303 9.91 2.13 -11.73
C GLN A 303 10.47 2.10 -10.32
N CYS A 304 11.02 0.96 -9.91
CA CYS A 304 11.65 0.85 -8.61
C CYS A 304 12.85 1.81 -8.51
N PRO A 305 12.93 2.64 -7.46
CA PRO A 305 13.98 3.64 -7.35
C PRO A 305 15.31 3.08 -6.81
N ILE A 306 15.30 1.84 -6.28
CA ILE A 306 16.47 1.18 -5.68
C ILE A 306 17.42 0.68 -6.77
N GLU A 307 18.71 1.01 -6.62
CA GLU A 307 19.76 0.59 -7.54
C GLU A 307 19.83 -0.94 -7.63
N GLY A 308 19.90 -1.46 -8.86
CA GLY A 308 19.93 -2.90 -9.13
C GLY A 308 18.55 -3.57 -9.20
N CYS A 309 17.46 -2.89 -8.85
CA CYS A 309 16.11 -3.43 -8.98
C CYS A 309 15.46 -2.99 -10.30
N ALA A 310 15.16 -3.94 -11.18
CA ALA A 310 14.59 -3.69 -12.50
C ALA A 310 13.04 -3.71 -12.53
N PHE A 311 12.38 -3.74 -11.38
CA PHE A 311 10.92 -3.81 -11.32
C PHE A 311 10.27 -2.55 -11.92
N GLU A 312 9.28 -2.76 -12.78
CA GLU A 312 8.41 -1.75 -13.36
C GLU A 312 6.96 -2.25 -13.35
N GLY A 313 6.01 -1.39 -12.96
CA GLY A 313 4.59 -1.74 -12.99
C GLY A 313 3.67 -0.67 -12.42
N GLN A 314 2.37 -0.96 -12.40
CA GLN A 314 1.35 -0.04 -11.88
C GLN A 314 1.53 0.26 -10.38
N PHE A 315 0.90 1.34 -9.91
CA PHE A 315 0.94 1.78 -8.51
C PHE A 315 0.66 0.64 -7.51
N LYS A 316 -0.40 -0.15 -7.73
CA LYS A 316 -0.75 -1.29 -6.85
C LYS A 316 0.37 -2.33 -6.80
N HIS A 317 1.00 -2.61 -7.94
CA HIS A 317 2.04 -3.63 -8.04
C HIS A 317 3.37 -3.14 -7.43
N ILE A 318 3.75 -1.87 -7.63
CA ILE A 318 4.98 -1.35 -7.04
C ILE A 318 4.90 -1.28 -5.51
N CYS A 319 3.71 -1.00 -4.95
CA CYS A 319 3.51 -1.04 -3.50
C CYS A 319 3.67 -2.46 -2.93
N LYS A 320 3.16 -3.48 -3.63
CA LYS A 320 3.38 -4.90 -3.27
C LYS A 320 4.86 -5.26 -3.38
N HIS A 321 5.51 -4.87 -4.47
CA HIS A 321 6.95 -5.05 -4.69
C HIS A 321 7.79 -4.52 -3.53
N PHE A 322 7.49 -3.31 -3.03
CA PHE A 322 8.23 -2.76 -1.88
C PHE A 322 8.07 -3.60 -0.61
N LYS A 323 6.88 -4.14 -0.34
CA LYS A 323 6.64 -4.99 0.83
C LYS A 323 7.39 -6.32 0.72
N LEU A 324 7.41 -6.93 -0.46
CA LEU A 324 7.99 -8.26 -0.69
C LEU A 324 9.51 -8.23 -0.86
N ILE A 325 10.02 -7.37 -1.75
CA ILE A 325 11.45 -7.35 -2.14
C ILE A 325 12.26 -6.37 -1.28
N HIS A 326 11.62 -5.35 -0.73
CA HIS A 326 12.27 -4.29 0.06
C HIS A 326 11.66 -4.12 1.45
N GLY A 327 11.14 -5.21 2.04
CA GLY A 327 10.39 -5.18 3.31
C GLY A 327 11.17 -4.60 4.50
N THR A 328 12.49 -4.51 4.42
CA THR A 328 13.33 -3.83 5.44
C THR A 328 13.15 -2.31 5.45
N LYS A 329 12.67 -1.72 4.35
CA LYS A 329 12.49 -0.27 4.19
C LYS A 329 11.09 0.12 4.66
N LYS A 330 11.02 1.21 5.41
CA LYS A 330 9.73 1.69 5.93
C LYS A 330 8.87 2.26 4.80
N ILE A 331 7.60 1.88 4.78
CA ILE A 331 6.58 2.45 3.91
C ILE A 331 5.70 3.37 4.76
N LEU A 332 5.48 4.60 4.29
CA LEU A 332 4.63 5.60 4.92
C LEU A 332 3.55 6.03 3.93
N GLU A 333 2.28 5.94 4.34
CA GLU A 333 1.13 6.43 3.58
C GLU A 333 0.95 7.94 3.76
N SER A 334 2.00 8.70 3.48
CA SER A 334 2.07 10.15 3.70
C SER A 334 3.14 10.80 2.84
N PHE A 335 2.98 12.07 2.49
CA PHE A 335 4.03 12.91 1.88
C PHE A 335 4.84 13.73 2.87
N ILE A 336 4.81 13.32 4.13
CA ILE A 336 5.58 13.96 5.18
C ILE A 336 6.47 12.91 5.82
N VAL A 337 7.78 13.13 5.78
CA VAL A 337 8.77 12.29 6.46
C VAL A 337 9.62 13.14 7.38
N THR A 338 9.82 12.66 8.61
CA THR A 338 10.79 13.25 9.54
C THR A 338 12.02 12.34 9.59
N PHE A 339 13.17 12.84 9.15
CA PHE A 339 14.41 12.05 9.07
C PHE A 339 15.04 11.74 10.46
N HIS A 340 14.43 12.19 11.55
CA HIS A 340 14.90 11.92 12.92
C HIS A 340 14.88 10.42 13.24
N THR A 341 13.82 9.75 12.81
CA THR A 341 13.53 8.36 13.18
C THR A 341 13.79 7.39 12.05
N ILE A 342 13.83 7.90 10.82
CA ILE A 342 13.79 7.10 9.60
C ILE A 342 14.76 7.73 8.59
N PRO A 343 15.97 7.16 8.40
CA PRO A 343 16.93 7.71 7.45
C PRO A 343 16.52 7.49 5.99
N GLU A 344 15.65 6.51 5.75
CA GLU A 344 15.15 6.13 4.41
C GLU A 344 13.71 5.60 4.51
N ALA A 345 12.85 6.02 3.59
CA ALA A 345 11.46 5.58 3.54
C ALA A 345 10.85 5.72 2.14
N PHE A 346 9.91 4.84 1.84
CA PHE A 346 8.94 5.02 0.77
C PHE A 346 7.77 5.87 1.25
N LEU A 347 7.42 6.90 0.49
CA LEU A 347 6.25 7.75 0.69
C LEU A 347 5.24 7.41 -0.38
N VAL A 348 4.10 6.86 0.03
CA VAL A 348 3.09 6.28 -0.85
C VAL A 348 1.79 7.06 -0.71
N ASN A 349 1.19 7.42 -1.84
CA ASN A 349 -0.14 8.01 -1.91
C ASN A 349 -0.73 7.73 -3.29
N GLU A 350 -1.95 7.22 -3.33
CA GLU A 350 -2.59 6.76 -4.56
C GLU A 350 -2.82 7.88 -5.59
N GLU A 351 -3.16 9.09 -5.15
CA GLU A 351 -3.45 10.21 -6.05
C GLU A 351 -2.18 10.82 -6.66
N LYS A 352 -1.11 10.91 -5.86
CA LYS A 352 0.08 11.66 -6.24
C LYS A 352 1.22 10.76 -6.69
N GLY A 353 1.31 9.53 -6.20
CA GLY A 353 2.27 8.50 -6.59
C GLY A 353 3.22 8.10 -5.47
N VAL A 354 4.38 7.55 -5.84
CA VAL A 354 5.37 7.01 -4.89
C VAL A 354 6.69 7.74 -4.97
N PHE A 355 7.25 8.08 -3.81
CA PHE A 355 8.60 8.61 -3.67
C PHE A 355 9.45 7.69 -2.81
N TYR A 356 10.72 7.57 -3.16
CA TYR A 356 11.73 7.03 -2.28
C TYR A 356 12.59 8.17 -1.74
N THR A 357 12.60 8.31 -0.42
CA THR A 357 13.24 9.43 0.27
C THR A 357 14.32 8.91 1.18
N TYR A 358 15.46 9.59 1.21
CA TYR A 358 16.56 9.22 2.09
C TYR A 358 17.47 10.41 2.39
N VAL A 359 18.26 10.26 3.46
CA VAL A 359 19.30 11.22 3.85
C VAL A 359 20.67 10.53 3.80
N LYS A 360 21.63 11.14 3.10
CA LYS A 360 23.04 10.72 3.04
C LYS A 360 23.87 11.67 3.90
N TYR A 361 24.68 11.10 4.78
CA TYR A 361 25.64 11.83 5.59
C TYR A 361 27.05 11.63 5.03
N PHE A 362 27.74 12.74 4.82
CA PHE A 362 29.15 12.78 4.45
C PHE A 362 29.91 13.54 5.55
N ASP A 363 31.24 13.55 5.47
CA ASP A 363 32.10 14.15 6.50
C ASP A 363 31.83 15.64 6.72
N ASP A 364 31.54 16.40 5.66
CA ASP A 364 31.37 17.85 5.70
C ASP A 364 29.98 18.34 5.28
N ARG A 365 29.09 17.44 4.84
CA ARG A 365 27.80 17.78 4.25
C ARG A 365 26.73 16.71 4.47
N VAL A 366 25.48 17.14 4.37
CA VAL A 366 24.30 16.27 4.43
C VAL A 366 23.46 16.51 3.18
N THR A 367 23.04 15.42 2.54
CA THR A 367 22.20 15.46 1.35
C THR A 367 20.87 14.80 1.65
N TRP A 368 19.78 15.53 1.44
CA TRP A 368 18.42 14.99 1.44
C TRP A 368 17.98 14.79 0.01
N GLU A 369 17.42 13.62 -0.28
CA GLU A 369 16.94 13.25 -1.60
C GLU A 369 15.54 12.65 -1.54
N ALA A 370 14.74 12.96 -2.55
CA ALA A 370 13.46 12.33 -2.83
C ALA A 370 13.39 12.00 -4.32
N LYS A 371 13.27 10.71 -4.65
CA LYS A 371 13.18 10.20 -6.01
C LYS A 371 11.75 9.79 -6.30
N PHE A 372 11.11 10.45 -7.26
CA PHE A 372 9.79 10.09 -7.75
C PHE A 372 9.89 8.83 -8.62
N CYS A 373 9.01 7.86 -8.37
CA CYS A 373 9.05 6.56 -9.04
C CYS A 373 8.22 6.53 -10.33
N GLY A 374 7.39 7.54 -10.58
CA GLY A 374 6.53 7.61 -11.77
C GLY A 374 7.13 8.40 -12.93
N PRO A 375 6.30 8.85 -13.89
CA PRO A 375 6.73 9.59 -15.07
C PRO A 375 7.52 10.86 -14.72
N LYS A 376 8.70 11.01 -15.32
CA LYS A 376 9.62 12.14 -15.05
C LYS A 376 9.04 13.50 -15.41
N GLU A 377 8.02 13.54 -16.26
CA GLU A 377 7.31 14.77 -16.65
C GLU A 377 6.48 15.33 -15.49
N LYS A 378 6.00 14.47 -14.58
CA LYS A 378 5.19 14.88 -13.42
C LYS A 378 6.05 15.65 -12.43
N GLY A 379 5.65 16.90 -12.17
CA GLY A 379 6.34 17.81 -11.28
C GLY A 379 5.72 17.86 -9.89
N PHE A 380 6.55 18.21 -8.91
CA PHE A 380 6.19 18.32 -7.51
C PHE A 380 7.06 19.41 -6.86
N PHE A 381 6.56 19.97 -5.77
CA PHE A 381 7.31 20.83 -4.87
C PHE A 381 7.73 20.02 -3.64
N CYS A 382 9.04 19.92 -3.44
CA CYS A 382 9.63 19.25 -2.29
C CYS A 382 10.22 20.29 -1.35
N GLU A 383 9.63 20.44 -0.17
CA GLU A 383 10.01 21.42 0.85
C GLU A 383 10.67 20.75 2.05
N LEU A 384 11.82 21.26 2.47
CA LEU A 384 12.52 20.87 3.70
C LEU A 384 12.30 21.91 4.82
N LYS A 385 11.77 21.45 5.95
CA LYS A 385 11.52 22.24 7.18
C LYS A 385 12.27 21.62 8.36
N PHE A 386 12.51 22.38 9.43
CA PHE A 386 13.23 21.86 10.62
C PHE A 386 12.40 22.09 11.89
N LYS A 387 12.12 21.03 12.67
CA LYS A 387 11.19 21.07 13.83
C LYS A 387 11.54 22.12 14.90
N GLU A 388 12.82 22.24 15.24
CA GLU A 388 13.23 23.01 16.43
C GLU A 388 13.28 24.53 16.21
N ARG A 389 13.18 25.02 14.96
CA ARG A 389 13.30 26.45 14.66
C ARG A 389 12.45 26.87 13.48
N LYS A 390 11.84 28.05 13.59
CA LYS A 390 11.25 28.73 12.43
C LYS A 390 12.40 29.21 11.53
N LEU A 391 12.79 28.40 10.55
CA LEU A 391 13.35 28.98 9.34
C LEU A 391 12.33 30.00 8.82
N LYS A 392 12.81 31.16 8.38
CA LYS A 392 11.92 32.18 7.81
C LYS A 392 11.14 31.64 6.63
N HIS A 393 11.75 30.73 5.86
CA HIS A 393 11.17 30.08 4.70
C HIS A 393 11.60 28.60 4.63
N PRO A 394 10.71 27.68 4.19
CA PRO A 394 11.10 26.32 3.86
C PRO A 394 12.16 26.33 2.75
N VAL A 395 13.03 25.32 2.76
CA VAL A 395 14.05 25.19 1.71
C VAL A 395 13.52 24.27 0.62
N LEU A 396 13.45 24.74 -0.62
CA LEU A 396 13.02 23.94 -1.76
C LEU A 396 14.17 23.05 -2.25
N LEU A 397 13.88 21.79 -2.52
CA LEU A 397 14.82 20.87 -3.14
C LEU A 397 14.96 21.18 -4.63
N ASN A 398 16.17 21.05 -5.16
CA ASN A 398 16.45 21.19 -6.58
C ASN A 398 16.00 19.94 -7.34
N ARG A 399 15.22 20.13 -8.40
CA ARG A 399 14.75 19.04 -9.27
C ARG A 399 15.74 18.77 -10.40
N ASN A 400 16.14 17.52 -10.55
CA ASN A 400 16.82 16.98 -11.71
C ASN A 400 16.04 15.74 -12.19
N GLU A 401 15.28 15.89 -13.28
CA GLU A 401 14.34 14.88 -13.77
C GLU A 401 13.33 14.42 -12.69
N SER A 402 13.42 13.16 -12.25
CA SER A 402 12.60 12.56 -11.19
C SER A 402 13.23 12.65 -9.80
N VAL A 403 14.44 13.21 -9.67
CA VAL A 403 15.16 13.33 -8.41
C VAL A 403 15.10 14.76 -7.88
N TYR A 404 14.69 14.89 -6.62
CA TYR A 404 14.68 16.14 -5.87
C TYR A 404 15.76 16.06 -4.81
N SER A 405 16.71 16.97 -4.79
CA SER A 405 17.79 16.92 -3.80
C SER A 405 18.21 18.29 -3.30
N ILE A 406 18.73 18.31 -2.07
CA ILE A 406 19.46 19.45 -1.53
C ILE A 406 20.63 18.95 -0.70
N THR A 407 21.76 19.64 -0.84
CA THR A 407 22.96 19.38 -0.04
C THR A 407 23.27 20.63 0.77
N MET A 408 23.49 20.46 2.07
CA MET A 408 23.94 21.53 2.97
C MET A 408 25.20 21.09 3.68
N THR A 409 26.17 21.99 3.79
CA THR A 409 27.37 21.75 4.58
C THR A 409 27.06 21.76 6.08
N LEU A 410 27.86 21.05 6.87
CA LEU A 410 27.75 21.08 8.33
C LEU A 410 28.00 22.50 8.89
N GLN A 411 28.77 23.33 8.19
CA GLN A 411 29.00 24.73 8.56
C GLN A 411 27.74 25.58 8.38
N GLU A 412 27.00 25.42 7.28
CA GLU A 412 25.72 26.10 7.05
C GLU A 412 24.68 25.70 8.09
N LEU A 413 24.54 24.38 8.34
CA LEU A 413 23.64 23.88 9.37
C LEU A 413 23.99 24.45 10.76
N LYS A 414 25.29 24.53 11.11
CA LYS A 414 25.75 25.14 12.37
C LYS A 414 25.45 26.64 12.42
N LYS A 415 25.72 27.37 11.33
CA LYS A 415 25.49 28.83 11.22
C LYS A 415 24.01 29.17 11.45
N ASP A 416 23.11 28.38 10.88
CA ASP A 416 21.66 28.56 11.01
C ASP A 416 21.07 27.85 12.25
N LYS A 417 21.93 27.18 13.05
CA LYS A 417 21.59 26.42 14.25
C LYS A 417 20.53 25.35 13.96
N LEU A 418 20.60 24.72 12.80
CA LEU A 418 19.78 23.62 12.35
C LEU A 418 20.43 22.28 12.73
N LYS A 419 19.61 21.26 12.93
CA LYS A 419 20.06 19.88 13.14
C LYS A 419 19.52 19.02 12.01
N ALA A 420 20.41 18.32 11.31
CA ALA A 420 20.02 17.49 10.17
C ALA A 420 18.91 16.48 10.49
N LYS A 421 19.02 15.80 11.65
CA LYS A 421 18.01 14.86 12.14
C LYS A 421 16.62 15.47 12.35
N ASN A 422 16.48 16.78 12.46
CA ASN A 422 15.18 17.43 12.67
C ASN A 422 14.51 17.88 11.37
N ALA A 423 15.09 17.52 10.23
CA ALA A 423 14.53 17.80 8.92
C ALA A 423 13.21 17.04 8.73
N ILE A 424 12.22 17.77 8.23
CA ILE A 424 10.93 17.28 7.77
C ILE A 424 10.86 17.60 6.28
N LEU A 425 10.71 16.58 5.46
CA LEU A 425 10.40 16.75 4.04
C LEU A 425 8.89 16.69 3.85
N THR A 426 8.36 17.65 3.10
CA THR A 426 6.95 17.70 2.67
C THR A 426 6.91 17.76 1.15
N ILE A 427 6.09 16.90 0.53
CA ILE A 427 5.90 16.85 -0.92
C ILE A 427 4.48 17.32 -1.27
N THR A 428 4.38 18.30 -2.16
CA THR A 428 3.12 18.83 -2.68
C THR A 428 3.12 18.83 -4.21
N CYS A 429 1.95 18.72 -4.83
CA CYS A 429 1.81 18.82 -6.30
C CYS A 429 1.90 20.27 -6.75
#